data_AF-A0A367R3N3-F1
#
_entry.id   AF-A0A367R3N3-F1
#
_cell.length_a   1.000
_cell.length_b   1.000
_cell.length_c   1.000
_cell.angle_alpha   90.00
_cell.angle_beta   90.00
_cell.angle_gamma   90.00
#
_symmetry.space_group_name_H-M   'P 1'
#
loop_
_entity.id
_entity.type
_entity.pdbx_description
1 polymer ?
#
loop_
_entity_poly.entity_id
_entity_poly.type
_entity_poly.pdbx_seq_one_letter_code
_entity_poly.pdbx_strand_id
1 'polypeptide(L)' 'MEVFQLTTIVDASGHLHLDIPTQLAPGQVNIVVVLNPVASDKTQKSDYDFSDLAGKLVWEGDALAMQKVLRDEW' A
#
# COMPACT_ATOMS: atom_id res chain seq x y z
N MET A 1 1.87 -27.15 17.30
CA MET A 1 2.06 -26.17 16.21
C MET A 1 2.26 -24.83 16.88
N GLU A 2 3.49 -24.35 16.94
CA GLU A 2 3.81 -23.02 17.49
C GLU A 2 4.03 -22.08 16.31
N VAL A 3 3.37 -20.92 16.33
CA VAL A 3 3.51 -19.89 15.30
C VAL A 3 4.35 -18.77 15.89
N PHE A 4 5.56 -18.58 15.38
CA PHE A 4 6.44 -17.49 15.75
C PHE A 4 6.26 -16.35 14.74
N GLN A 5 5.81 -15.19 15.21
CA GLN A 5 5.72 -13.98 14.40
C GLN A 5 6.87 -13.05 14.78
N LEU A 6 7.84 -12.90 13.87
CA LEU A 6 9.01 -12.04 14.05
C LEU A 6 8.96 -10.92 13.00
N THR A 7 9.13 -9.68 13.45
CA THR A 7 9.35 -8.53 12.56
C THR A 7 10.84 -8.19 12.59
N THR A 8 11.50 -8.28 11.44
CA THR A 8 12.94 -8.04 11.30
C THR A 8 13.21 -7.23 10.03
N ILE A 9 14.42 -6.65 9.94
CA ILE A 9 14.85 -5.77 8.84
C ILE A 9 15.81 -6.57 7.97
N VAL A 10 15.58 -6.53 6.64
CA VAL A 10 16.55 -7.04 5.67
C VAL A 10 17.73 -6.07 5.64
N ASP A 11 18.94 -6.59 5.82
CA ASP A 11 20.14 -5.76 5.87
C ASP A 11 20.50 -5.19 4.47
N ALA A 12 21.50 -4.30 4.44
CA ALA A 12 21.95 -3.66 3.20
C ALA A 12 22.57 -4.63 2.17
N SER A 13 22.87 -5.86 2.57
CA SER A 13 23.36 -6.92 1.68
C SER A 13 22.24 -7.77 1.08
N GLY A 14 20.98 -7.49 1.46
CA GLY A 14 19.79 -8.21 0.98
C GLY A 14 19.52 -9.51 1.74
N HIS A 15 20.18 -9.74 2.88
CA HIS A 15 20.01 -10.96 3.66
C HIS A 15 19.10 -10.73 4.88
N LEU A 16 18.34 -11.78 5.22
CA LEU A 16 17.48 -11.83 6.39
C LEU A 16 18.08 -12.78 7.43
N HIS A 17 18.57 -12.23 8.53
CA HIS A 17 19.08 -13.00 9.66
C HIS A 17 17.95 -13.29 10.65
N LEU A 18 17.58 -14.57 10.79
CA LEU A 18 16.65 -15.05 11.82
C LEU A 18 17.42 -15.81 12.91
N ASP A 19 17.47 -15.24 14.10
CA ASP A 19 17.91 -15.92 15.32
C ASP A 19 16.67 -16.25 16.15
N ILE A 20 16.23 -17.51 16.09
CA ILE A 20 15.01 -17.97 16.77
C ILE A 20 15.45 -18.83 17.97
N PRO A 21 15.39 -18.32 19.21
CA PRO A 21 15.67 -19.13 20.38
C PRO A 21 14.62 -20.23 20.49
N THR A 22 15.06 -21.49 20.50
CA THR A 22 14.17 -22.65 20.58
C THR A 22 14.58 -23.58 21.71
N GLN A 23 13.60 -24.21 22.35
CA GLN A 23 13.79 -25.25 23.37
C GLN A 23 13.65 -26.67 22.79
N LEU A 24 13.59 -26.80 21.46
CA LEU A 24 13.48 -28.08 20.80
C LEU A 24 14.76 -28.91 21.01
N ALA A 25 14.58 -30.19 21.30
CA ALA A 25 15.69 -31.13 21.35
C ALA A 25 16.37 -31.24 19.97
N PRO A 26 17.66 -31.61 19.89
CA PRO A 26 18.35 -31.79 18.62
C PRO A 26 17.61 -32.77 17.72
N GLY A 27 17.20 -32.31 16.53
CA GLY A 27 16.38 -33.09 15.62
C GLY A 27 16.06 -32.35 14.33
N GLN A 28 15.49 -33.06 13.36
CA GLN A 28 15.08 -32.46 12.10
C GLN A 28 13.81 -31.62 12.30
N VAL A 29 13.86 -30.38 11.84
CA VAL A 29 12.74 -29.44 11.91
C VAL A 29 12.39 -28.93 10.52
N ASN A 30 11.11 -28.71 10.27
CA ASN A 30 10.62 -28.10 9.04
C ASN A 30 10.23 -26.64 9.34
N ILE A 31 10.75 -25.71 8.56
CA ILE A 31 10.51 -24.28 8.71
C ILE A 31 9.89 -23.76 7.41
N VAL A 32 8.72 -23.12 7.53
CA VAL A 32 8.07 -22.42 6.41
C VAL A 32 8.15 -20.93 6.70
N VAL A 33 8.89 -20.20 5.86
CA VAL A 33 9.02 -18.74 5.97
C VAL A 33 8.19 -18.11 4.86
N VAL A 34 7.20 -17.32 5.22
CA VAL A 34 6.41 -16.50 4.28
C VAL A 34 6.80 -15.04 4.49
N LEU A 35 7.44 -14.45 3.49
CA LEU A 35 7.81 -13.04 3.50
C LEU A 35 6.71 -12.24 2.81
N ASN A 36 6.01 -11.41 3.58
CA ASN A 36 5.11 -10.41 3.02
C ASN A 36 5.78 -9.04 3.15
N PRO A 37 6.25 -8.42 2.06
CA PRO A 37 6.85 -7.11 2.14
C PRO A 37 5.81 -6.12 2.68
N VAL A 38 6.12 -5.51 3.82
CA VAL A 38 5.35 -4.36 4.27
C VAL A 38 5.76 -3.21 3.36
N ALA A 39 4.94 -2.92 2.35
CA ALA A 39 5.10 -1.70 1.59
C ALA A 39 5.13 -0.55 2.60
N SER A 40 6.30 0.07 2.78
CA SER A 40 6.32 1.37 3.41
C SER A 40 5.48 2.27 2.52
N ASP A 41 4.55 3.03 3.09
CA ASP A 41 3.71 4.04 2.43
C ASP A 41 4.54 5.20 1.83
N LYS A 42 5.65 4.89 1.15
CA LYS A 42 6.52 5.82 0.42
C LYS A 42 6.13 5.98 -1.04
N THR A 43 5.04 5.35 -1.47
CA THR A 43 4.13 6.07 -2.35
C THR A 43 3.19 6.83 -1.45
N GLN A 44 3.71 7.93 -0.90
CA GLN A 44 2.90 9.03 -0.44
C GLN A 44 1.89 9.26 -1.56
N LYS A 45 0.63 8.85 -1.32
CA LYS A 45 -0.51 9.16 -2.17
C LYS A 45 -0.33 10.64 -2.43
N SER A 46 0.10 11.00 -3.63
CA SER A 46 0.22 12.39 -4.01
C SER A 46 -1.21 12.88 -3.95
N ASP A 47 -1.55 13.51 -2.81
CA ASP A 47 -2.83 14.16 -2.61
C ASP A 47 -2.86 15.20 -3.73
N TYR A 48 -3.65 14.94 -4.76
CA TYR A 48 -3.71 15.84 -5.90
C TYR A 48 -4.34 17.13 -5.39
N ASP A 49 -3.51 18.13 -5.15
CA ASP A 49 -3.95 19.45 -4.74
C ASP A 49 -4.38 20.23 -5.99
N PHE A 50 -5.69 20.29 -6.22
CA PHE A 50 -6.30 21.06 -7.30
C PHE A 50 -6.67 22.49 -6.86
N SER A 51 -6.19 22.95 -5.70
CA SER A 51 -6.45 24.31 -5.21
C SER A 51 -5.92 25.38 -6.17
N ASP A 52 -4.91 25.05 -6.98
CA ASP A 52 -4.33 25.93 -7.98
C ASP A 52 -5.21 26.12 -9.23
N LEU A 53 -6.17 25.21 -9.48
CA LEU A 53 -7.15 25.28 -10.55
C LEU A 53 -8.45 25.98 -10.12
N ALA A 54 -8.70 26.08 -8.82
CA ALA A 54 -9.89 26.73 -8.27
C ALA A 54 -9.93 28.21 -8.71
N GLY A 55 -11.00 28.61 -9.40
CA GLY A 55 -11.20 29.97 -9.88
C GLY A 55 -10.39 30.37 -11.13
N LYS A 56 -9.51 29.49 -11.63
CA LYS A 56 -8.80 29.71 -12.91
C LYS A 56 -9.50 29.11 -14.12
N LEU A 57 -10.35 28.11 -13.89
CA LEU A 57 -11.15 27.50 -14.93
C LEU A 57 -12.42 28.32 -15.14
N VAL A 58 -12.54 28.90 -16.33
CA VAL A 58 -13.78 29.51 -16.81
C VAL A 58 -14.51 28.47 -17.63
N TRP A 59 -15.76 28.20 -17.26
CA TRP A 59 -16.60 27.29 -18.02
C TRP A 59 -16.98 27.93 -19.37
N GLU A 60 -16.44 27.40 -20.46
CA GLU A 60 -16.84 27.77 -21.82
C GLU A 60 -17.94 26.82 -22.33
N GLY A 61 -19.19 27.10 -21.94
CA GLY A 61 -20.35 26.34 -22.40
C GLY A 61 -21.65 26.73 -21.70
N ASP A 62 -22.78 26.19 -22.16
CA ASP A 62 -24.06 26.34 -21.46
C ASP A 62 -24.20 25.22 -20.41
N ALA A 63 -24.01 25.59 -19.14
CA ALA A 63 -24.11 24.66 -18.02
C ALA A 63 -25.52 24.02 -17.91
N LEU A 64 -26.57 24.75 -18.26
CA LEU A 64 -27.96 24.26 -18.19
C LEU A 64 -28.26 23.29 -19.33
N ALA A 65 -27.71 23.54 -20.52
CA ALA A 65 -27.81 22.60 -21.63
C ALA A 65 -27.15 21.26 -21.27
N MET A 66 -25.94 21.30 -20.72
CA MET A 66 -25.24 20.06 -20.32
C MET A 66 -25.92 19.34 -19.16
N GLN A 67 -26.46 20.06 -18.18
CA GLN A 67 -27.23 19.46 -17.10
C GLN A 67 -28.49 18.74 -17.62
N LYS A 68 -29.19 19.33 -18.61
CA LYS A 68 -30.36 18.69 -19.23
C LYS A 68 -29.98 17.40 -19.94
N VAL A 69 -28.90 17.41 -20.74
CA VAL A 69 -28.39 16.21 -21.42
C VAL A 69 -28.16 15.07 -20.42
N LEU A 70 -27.41 15.34 -19.34
CA LEU A 70 -27.09 14.32 -18.33
C LEU A 70 -28.32 13.79 -17.58
N ARG A 71 -29.31 14.66 -17.31
CA ARG A 71 -30.54 14.24 -16.63
C ARG A 71 -31.40 13.36 -17.53
N ASP A 72 -31.46 13.67 -18.82
CA ASP A 72 -32.29 12.95 -19.77
C ASP A 72 -31.63 11.61 -20.21
N GLU A 73 -30.42 11.31 -19.70
CA GLU A 73 -29.70 10.02 -19.87
C GLU A 73 -29.99 8.96 -18.78
N TRP A 74 -30.65 9.30 -17.66
CA TRP A 74 -31.00 8.39 -16.54
C TRP A 74 -32.52 8.28 -16.34
#